data_AF-A0A8J2E6E1-F1
#
_entry.id   AF-A0A8J2E6E1-F1
#
_cell.length_a   1.000
_cell.length_b   1.000
_cell.length_c   1.000
_cell.angle_alpha   90.00
_cell.angle_beta   90.00
_cell.angle_gamma   90.00
#
_symmetry.space_group_name_H-M   'P 1'
#
loop_
_entity.id
_entity.type
_entity.pdbx_description
1 polymer ?
#
loop_
_entity_poly.entity_id
_entity_poly.type
_entity_poly.pdbx_seq_one_letter_code
_entity_poly.pdbx_strand_id
1 'polypeptide(L)'
;MISLHRLLTLQKLSPLSSQFSRKFLSAAYPCTEAWNRRLESPLLSKINPRDLFLELDKKLSPSGKVSAVDVDLFAHTINEEDATEEFMDILHRFRMTAETSKTLESTHHAVIRFFLDNNHIDELLTILDDRLNYGIFPDHFSINLILNHLLKVPNHVAAVKVASLLMLQEDKENPLCNALALYSCGKLLEEGFDKWELPPEPVVDPKEEVVKIRVRYLRNPYFDDHFDLKDPKAITGKTMVFFTKNRDDTLGRSCLLLGYVLWGKHKMAAECVAKWRSVDGAVFKEVLEKVEGELKLQKEKFKEGEDLKDFEKLREEVKSLKSQEGSLVDKMAAEVKMAVEEHEQKMIQEQIETFKKWEEVRMAELHRQLDELDKQARLEKVKKMKEDMKQEERLLTFFDHEEEIELKIEDKLQRELEMYGPPSKKKIDEDDNYVPPEIKSRAARRGR
;
A
#
# COMPACT_ATOMS: atom_id res chain seq x y z
N MET A 1 -7.42 68.00 36.30
CA MET A 1 -8.17 67.64 35.09
C MET A 1 -7.51 66.41 34.49
N ILE A 2 -8.30 65.32 34.34
CA ILE A 2 -8.05 64.12 33.52
C ILE A 2 -6.93 63.19 34.06
N SER A 3 -7.11 61.90 34.31
CA SER A 3 -8.27 61.01 34.40
C SER A 3 -7.77 59.73 35.08
N LEU A 4 -8.50 59.24 36.07
CA LEU A 4 -8.36 57.87 36.58
C LEU A 4 -8.60 56.89 35.43
N HIS A 5 -7.60 56.14 34.99
CA HIS A 5 -7.79 54.84 34.32
C HIS A 5 -6.46 54.06 34.25
N ARG A 6 -6.21 53.23 35.26
CA ARG A 6 -5.68 51.86 35.16
C ARG A 6 -5.59 51.27 36.56
N LEU A 7 -6.78 50.97 37.08
CA LEU A 7 -6.98 50.11 38.24
C LEU A 7 -6.57 48.68 37.87
N LEU A 8 -5.74 48.13 38.74
CA LEU A 8 -5.70 46.74 39.17
C LEU A 8 -6.94 45.92 38.81
N THR A 9 -6.76 44.89 37.98
CA THR A 9 -7.56 43.66 38.03
C THR A 9 -6.69 42.50 37.57
N LEU A 10 -5.92 41.95 38.52
CA LEU A 10 -5.53 40.54 38.52
C LEU A 10 -6.80 39.69 38.61
N GLN A 11 -7.43 39.42 37.46
CA GLN A 11 -8.47 38.41 37.35
C GLN A 11 -7.82 37.11 36.89
N LYS A 12 -7.61 36.24 37.88
CA LYS A 12 -7.72 34.77 37.83
C LYS A 12 -7.67 34.19 36.42
N LEU A 13 -6.46 33.83 35.99
CA LEU A 13 -6.29 32.79 34.97
C LEU A 13 -6.91 31.51 35.52
N SER A 14 -8.01 31.08 34.92
CA SER A 14 -8.49 29.71 35.03
C SER A 14 -7.36 28.78 34.57
N PRO A 15 -7.21 27.57 35.16
CA PRO A 15 -6.29 26.61 34.60
C PRO A 15 -6.83 26.22 33.23
N LEU A 16 -6.17 26.70 32.17
CA LEU A 16 -6.23 26.08 30.85
C LEU A 16 -5.98 24.60 31.09
N SER A 17 -7.01 23.78 30.85
CA SER A 17 -6.84 22.34 30.77
C SER A 17 -5.73 22.10 29.76
N SER A 18 -4.63 21.52 30.24
CA SER A 18 -3.56 21.09 29.35
C SER A 18 -4.11 19.93 28.53
N GLN A 19 -4.74 20.24 27.40
CA GLN A 19 -4.86 19.32 26.28
C GLN A 19 -3.46 19.18 25.67
N PHE A 20 -2.54 18.56 26.42
CA PHE A 20 -1.40 17.90 25.81
C PHE A 20 -1.99 16.99 24.74
N SER A 21 -1.54 17.13 23.49
CA SER A 21 -1.93 16.20 22.44
C SER A 21 -1.67 14.79 23.00
N ARG A 22 -2.75 14.03 23.20
CA ARG A 22 -2.65 12.76 23.92
C ARG A 22 -1.89 11.82 23.01
N LYS A 23 -0.57 11.72 23.20
CA LYS A 23 0.25 10.68 22.58
C LYS A 23 -0.27 9.37 23.16
N PHE A 24 -1.02 8.60 22.35
CA PHE A 24 -1.56 7.31 22.78
C PHE A 24 -0.43 6.31 22.92
N LEU A 25 0.42 6.21 21.89
CA LEU A 25 1.64 5.40 21.97
C LEU A 25 2.79 6.22 22.55
N SER A 26 3.67 5.52 23.27
CA SER A 26 4.89 6.09 23.80
C SER A 26 5.82 6.58 22.68
N ALA A 27 6.78 7.43 23.05
CA ALA A 27 7.84 7.84 22.13
C ALA A 27 8.78 6.68 21.74
N ALA A 28 8.76 5.58 22.51
CA ALA A 28 9.56 4.39 22.23
C ALA A 28 8.90 3.47 21.19
N TYR A 29 7.57 3.56 20.98
CA TYR A 29 6.84 2.67 20.08
C TYR A 29 7.44 2.58 18.68
N PRO A 30 7.87 3.68 18.02
CA PRO A 30 8.46 3.58 16.70
C PRO A 30 9.78 2.82 16.66
N CYS A 31 10.41 2.46 17.78
CA CYS A 31 11.69 1.75 17.78
C CYS A 31 12.77 2.46 16.94
N THR A 32 12.77 3.80 16.90
CA THR A 32 13.60 4.61 15.97
C THR A 32 15.08 4.26 16.04
N GLU A 33 15.62 4.06 17.25
CA GLU A 33 17.01 3.66 17.41
C GLU A 33 17.29 2.29 16.76
N ALA A 34 16.48 1.28 17.07
CA ALA A 34 16.63 -0.05 16.50
C ALA A 34 16.40 -0.07 14.97
N TRP A 35 15.45 0.73 14.48
CA TRP A 35 15.21 0.92 13.05
C TRP A 35 16.42 1.53 12.34
N ASN A 36 17.07 2.53 12.94
CA ASN A 36 18.21 3.22 12.33
C ASN A 36 19.49 2.38 12.33
N ARG A 37 19.65 1.42 13.25
CA ARG A 37 20.80 0.49 13.25
C ARG A 37 20.93 -0.30 11.95
N ARG A 38 19.85 -0.48 11.17
CA ARG A 38 19.92 -1.11 9.84
C ARG A 38 20.95 -0.43 8.93
N LEU A 39 21.09 0.90 9.03
CA LEU A 39 21.98 1.70 8.19
C LEU A 39 23.45 1.49 8.56
N GLU A 40 23.72 0.95 9.76
CA GLU A 40 25.07 0.56 10.20
C GLU A 40 25.52 -0.76 9.56
N SER A 41 24.60 -1.51 8.92
CA SER A 41 24.95 -2.77 8.26
C SER A 41 25.99 -2.54 7.15
N PRO A 42 27.00 -3.42 7.01
CA PRO A 42 28.02 -3.29 5.95
C PRO A 42 27.45 -3.35 4.53
N LEU A 43 26.22 -3.84 4.38
CA LEU A 43 25.48 -3.89 3.12
C LEU A 43 24.87 -2.52 2.80
N LEU A 44 23.96 -2.03 3.65
CA LEU A 44 23.20 -0.81 3.38
C LEU A 44 24.08 0.44 3.36
N SER A 45 25.13 0.48 4.19
CA SER A 45 26.07 1.61 4.25
C SER A 45 26.87 1.84 2.96
N LYS A 46 26.96 0.85 2.07
CA LYS A 46 27.71 0.95 0.81
C LYS A 46 26.82 1.26 -0.40
N ILE A 47 25.51 1.18 -0.23
CA ILE A 47 24.55 1.37 -1.32
C ILE A 47 24.27 2.86 -1.46
N ASN A 48 24.47 3.38 -2.68
CA ASN A 48 24.02 4.71 -3.05
C ASN A 48 22.58 4.62 -3.57
N PRO A 49 21.60 5.28 -2.93
CA PRO A 49 20.19 5.21 -3.34
C PRO A 49 19.96 5.63 -4.80
N ARG A 50 20.68 6.64 -5.31
CA ARG A 50 20.50 7.15 -6.68
C ARG A 50 21.01 6.16 -7.72
N ASP A 51 22.15 5.54 -7.45
CA ASP A 51 22.71 4.52 -8.35
C ASP A 51 21.78 3.29 -8.37
N LEU A 52 21.25 2.88 -7.21
CA LEU A 52 20.29 1.79 -7.11
C LEU A 52 18.97 2.10 -7.82
N PHE A 53 18.47 3.34 -7.75
CA PHE A 53 17.31 3.78 -8.51
C PHE A 53 17.53 3.61 -10.02
N LEU A 54 18.64 4.11 -10.56
CA LEU A 54 18.96 3.99 -11.99
C LEU A 54 19.09 2.52 -12.43
N GLU A 55 19.64 1.66 -11.58
CA GLU A 55 19.69 0.22 -11.84
C GLU A 55 18.30 -0.42 -11.84
N LEU A 56 17.47 -0.11 -10.84
CA LEU A 56 16.11 -0.62 -10.75
C LEU A 56 15.25 -0.14 -11.93
N ASP A 57 15.34 1.13 -12.29
CA ASP A 57 14.60 1.71 -13.41
C ASP A 57 14.94 0.98 -14.73
N LYS A 58 16.23 0.72 -14.95
CA LYS A 58 16.70 -0.07 -16.09
C LYS A 58 16.22 -1.52 -16.03
N LYS A 59 16.20 -2.15 -14.84
CA LYS A 59 15.74 -3.54 -14.65
C LYS A 59 14.22 -3.70 -14.73
N LEU A 60 13.46 -2.66 -14.45
CA LEU A 60 11.99 -2.61 -14.54
C LEU A 60 11.49 -2.25 -15.95
N SER A 61 12.41 -2.06 -16.91
CA SER A 61 12.08 -1.99 -18.33
C SER A 61 11.50 -3.31 -18.86
N PRO A 62 10.73 -3.33 -19.96
CA PRO A 62 9.99 -4.51 -20.43
C PRO A 62 10.82 -5.80 -20.65
N SER A 63 12.13 -5.69 -20.86
CA SER A 63 13.06 -6.79 -21.06
C SER A 63 13.91 -7.13 -19.82
N GLY A 64 13.81 -6.32 -18.76
CA GLY A 64 14.62 -6.46 -17.56
C GLY A 64 14.03 -7.45 -16.55
N LYS A 65 14.89 -7.92 -15.64
CA LYS A 65 14.52 -8.74 -14.49
C LYS A 65 14.94 -7.99 -13.23
N VAL A 66 13.97 -7.69 -12.38
CA VAL A 66 14.16 -7.04 -11.09
C VAL A 66 14.05 -8.08 -9.97
N SER A 67 14.83 -7.93 -8.92
CA SER A 67 14.76 -8.80 -7.74
C SER A 67 13.94 -8.13 -6.63
N ALA A 68 13.17 -8.90 -5.86
CA ALA A 68 12.44 -8.36 -4.71
C ALA A 68 13.36 -7.79 -3.63
N VAL A 69 14.56 -8.35 -3.48
CA VAL A 69 15.58 -7.83 -2.54
C VAL A 69 16.15 -6.50 -3.02
N ASP A 70 16.29 -6.27 -4.32
CA ASP A 70 16.79 -4.99 -4.84
C ASP A 70 15.81 -3.86 -4.48
N VAL A 71 14.50 -4.14 -4.58
CA VAL A 71 13.43 -3.20 -4.17
C VAL A 71 13.40 -3.03 -2.65
N ASP A 72 13.59 -4.10 -1.88
CA ASP A 72 13.71 -4.02 -0.42
C ASP A 72 14.90 -3.14 0.00
N LEU A 73 16.07 -3.35 -0.60
CA LEU A 73 17.28 -2.57 -0.35
C LEU A 73 17.04 -1.09 -0.69
N PHE A 74 16.37 -0.80 -1.79
CA PHE A 74 16.02 0.56 -2.17
C PHE A 74 15.10 1.21 -1.13
N ALA A 75 14.03 0.53 -0.74
CA ALA A 75 13.10 1.02 0.29
C ALA A 75 13.77 1.28 1.65
N HIS A 76 14.82 0.54 2.00
CA HIS A 76 15.54 0.73 3.27
C HIS A 76 16.61 1.82 3.23
N THR A 77 17.12 2.17 2.04
CA THR A 77 18.24 3.12 1.84
C THR A 77 17.77 4.51 1.43
N ILE A 78 16.63 4.61 0.75
CA ILE A 78 16.05 5.88 0.33
C ILE A 78 15.59 6.69 1.56
N ASN A 79 16.06 7.94 1.64
CA ASN A 79 15.66 8.90 2.68
C ASN A 79 15.54 10.34 2.11
N GLU A 80 15.71 10.53 0.80
CA GLU A 80 15.59 11.85 0.17
C GLU A 80 14.12 12.19 -0.05
N GLU A 81 13.67 13.35 0.44
CA GLU A 81 12.27 13.81 0.30
C GLU A 81 11.85 13.95 -1.17
N ASP A 82 12.75 14.43 -2.02
CA ASP A 82 12.48 14.66 -3.45
C ASP A 82 12.28 13.36 -4.25
N ALA A 83 12.57 12.19 -3.66
CA ALA A 83 12.53 10.90 -4.36
C ALA A 83 11.19 10.17 -4.23
N THR A 84 10.14 10.83 -3.71
CA THR A 84 8.83 10.21 -3.47
C THR A 84 8.14 9.73 -4.75
N GLU A 85 8.12 10.55 -5.80
CA GLU A 85 7.51 10.14 -7.09
C GLU A 85 8.25 8.96 -7.72
N GLU A 86 9.59 9.01 -7.70
CA GLU A 86 10.46 7.95 -8.18
C GLU A 86 10.21 6.65 -7.40
N PHE A 87 10.07 6.73 -6.08
CA PHE A 87 9.82 5.57 -5.25
C PHE A 87 8.45 4.96 -5.51
N MET A 88 7.41 5.77 -5.64
CA MET A 88 6.06 5.33 -6.00
C MET A 88 6.04 4.61 -7.35
N ASP A 89 6.71 5.17 -8.37
CA ASP A 89 6.79 4.57 -9.69
C ASP A 89 7.50 3.20 -9.67
N ILE A 90 8.59 3.08 -8.90
CA ILE A 90 9.30 1.80 -8.71
C ILE A 90 8.37 0.75 -8.08
N LEU A 91 7.62 1.10 -7.03
CA LEU A 91 6.68 0.19 -6.37
C LEU A 91 5.57 -0.26 -7.32
N HIS A 92 4.98 0.69 -8.05
CA HIS A 92 3.93 0.42 -9.03
C HIS A 92 4.41 -0.52 -10.15
N ARG A 93 5.57 -0.22 -10.76
CA ARG A 93 6.15 -1.07 -11.81
C ARG A 93 6.57 -2.43 -11.27
N PHE A 94 7.15 -2.50 -10.08
CA PHE A 94 7.52 -3.77 -9.46
C PHE A 94 6.32 -4.67 -9.23
N ARG A 95 5.17 -4.10 -8.83
CA ARG A 95 3.91 -4.82 -8.67
C ARG A 95 3.41 -5.49 -9.96
N MET A 96 3.75 -4.92 -11.12
CA MET A 96 3.41 -5.50 -12.43
C MET A 96 4.34 -6.66 -12.86
N THR A 97 5.34 -7.00 -12.03
CA THR A 97 6.27 -8.11 -12.30
C THR A 97 5.89 -9.37 -11.53
N ALA A 98 6.29 -10.54 -12.02
CA ALA A 98 6.09 -11.81 -11.30
C ALA A 98 6.86 -11.86 -9.96
N GLU A 99 7.94 -11.08 -9.83
CA GLU A 99 8.79 -11.05 -8.65
C GLU A 99 8.14 -10.33 -7.46
N THR A 100 7.03 -9.60 -7.66
CA THR A 100 6.21 -9.03 -6.57
C THR A 100 5.69 -10.08 -5.59
N SER A 101 5.54 -11.33 -6.03
CA SER A 101 5.13 -12.44 -5.17
C SER A 101 6.17 -12.78 -4.08
N LYS A 102 7.41 -12.32 -4.26
CA LYS A 102 8.53 -12.51 -3.35
C LYS A 102 8.87 -11.25 -2.56
N THR A 103 7.99 -10.24 -2.54
CA THR A 103 8.16 -9.02 -1.73
C THR A 103 8.46 -9.42 -0.28
N LEU A 104 9.50 -8.82 0.31
CA LEU A 104 9.88 -9.10 1.69
C LEU A 104 8.94 -8.33 2.64
N GLU A 105 8.62 -8.92 3.80
CA GLU A 105 7.80 -8.27 4.82
C GLU A 105 8.38 -6.91 5.26
N SER A 106 9.72 -6.82 5.31
CA SER A 106 10.44 -5.59 5.62
C SER A 106 10.18 -4.46 4.64
N THR A 107 9.89 -4.78 3.37
CA THR A 107 9.65 -3.79 2.33
C THR A 107 8.40 -2.97 2.65
N HIS A 108 7.32 -3.61 3.10
CA HIS A 108 6.09 -2.90 3.48
C HIS A 108 6.35 -1.90 4.62
N HIS A 109 7.08 -2.33 5.66
CA HIS A 109 7.44 -1.46 6.77
C HIS A 109 8.33 -0.30 6.34
N ALA A 110 9.36 -0.57 5.54
CA ALA A 110 10.30 0.44 5.06
C ALA A 110 9.62 1.52 4.21
N VAL A 111 8.70 1.11 3.33
CA VAL A 111 7.88 2.02 2.53
C VAL A 111 7.07 2.94 3.44
N ILE A 112 6.34 2.38 4.40
CA ILE A 112 5.53 3.17 5.34
C ILE A 112 6.40 4.14 6.14
N ARG A 113 7.58 3.69 6.59
CA ARG A 113 8.54 4.53 7.29
C ARG A 113 9.01 5.70 6.46
N PHE A 114 9.38 5.47 5.21
CA PHE A 114 9.79 6.53 4.30
C PHE A 114 8.75 7.65 4.22
N PHE A 115 7.47 7.30 4.01
CA PHE A 115 6.41 8.31 3.91
C PHE A 115 6.14 9.02 5.24
N LEU A 116 6.16 8.29 6.36
CA LEU A 116 5.94 8.89 7.69
C LEU A 116 7.10 9.81 8.10
N ASP A 117 8.35 9.41 7.84
CA ASP A 117 9.55 10.15 8.21
C ASP A 117 9.70 11.44 7.38
N ASN A 118 9.23 11.43 6.12
CA ASN A 118 9.18 12.62 5.24
C ASN A 118 7.84 13.39 5.32
N ASN A 119 6.88 12.95 6.14
CA ASN A 119 5.55 13.56 6.28
C ASN A 119 4.75 13.65 4.95
N HIS A 120 4.92 12.67 4.07
CA HIS A 120 4.21 12.53 2.77
C HIS A 120 2.99 11.62 2.93
N ILE A 121 2.03 12.12 3.72
CA ILE A 121 0.88 11.33 4.17
C ILE A 121 -0.14 11.09 3.05
N ASP A 122 -0.32 12.06 2.16
CA ASP A 122 -1.31 11.95 1.09
C ASP A 122 -0.87 10.89 0.07
N GLU A 123 0.42 10.83 -0.24
CA GLU A 123 1.04 9.81 -1.09
C GLU A 123 0.94 8.42 -0.46
N LEU A 124 1.21 8.31 0.86
CA LEU A 124 1.01 7.05 1.59
C LEU A 124 -0.44 6.57 1.51
N LEU A 125 -1.41 7.47 1.67
CA LEU A 125 -2.82 7.13 1.56
C LEU A 125 -3.20 6.70 0.15
N THR A 126 -2.64 7.34 -0.89
CA THR A 126 -2.81 6.91 -2.29
C THR A 126 -2.33 5.48 -2.50
N ILE A 127 -1.15 5.13 -1.98
CA ILE A 127 -0.58 3.77 -2.09
C ILE A 127 -1.43 2.74 -1.35
N LEU A 128 -1.93 3.08 -0.16
CA LEU A 128 -2.72 2.17 0.66
C LEU A 128 -4.15 1.98 0.12
N ASP A 129 -4.74 3.03 -0.45
CA ASP A 129 -6.03 2.96 -1.13
C ASP A 129 -5.90 2.09 -2.40
N ASP A 130 -4.85 2.33 -3.21
CA ASP A 130 -4.52 1.55 -4.40
C ASP A 130 -3.50 0.42 -4.15
N ARG A 131 -3.69 -0.30 -3.04
CA ARG A 131 -2.81 -1.42 -2.63
C ARG A 131 -2.68 -2.52 -3.69
N LEU A 132 -3.63 -2.64 -4.62
CA LEU A 132 -3.57 -3.66 -5.68
C LEU A 132 -2.51 -3.34 -6.73
N ASN A 133 -2.33 -2.05 -7.06
CA ASN A 133 -1.36 -1.60 -8.05
C ASN A 133 0.01 -1.25 -7.45
N TYR A 134 0.10 -0.95 -6.14
CA TYR A 134 1.38 -0.71 -5.46
C TYR A 134 1.91 -1.91 -4.67
N GLY A 135 1.04 -2.83 -4.25
CA GLY A 135 1.42 -4.05 -3.56
C GLY A 135 1.91 -3.84 -2.11
N ILE A 136 1.51 -2.76 -1.44
CA ILE A 136 1.90 -2.49 -0.05
C ILE A 136 0.78 -2.87 0.91
N PHE A 137 1.09 -3.80 1.81
CA PHE A 137 0.16 -4.30 2.82
C PHE A 137 0.76 -4.08 4.21
N PRO A 138 0.30 -3.07 4.96
CA PRO A 138 0.85 -2.76 6.27
C PRO A 138 0.54 -3.89 7.28
N ASP A 139 1.52 -4.22 8.12
CA ASP A 139 1.33 -5.10 9.26
C ASP A 139 0.70 -4.35 10.46
N HIS A 140 0.36 -5.06 11.53
CA HIS A 140 -0.26 -4.46 12.72
C HIS A 140 0.59 -3.33 13.31
N PHE A 141 1.90 -3.51 13.37
CA PHE A 141 2.80 -2.52 13.93
C PHE A 141 2.81 -1.24 13.09
N SER A 142 2.88 -1.38 11.76
CA SER A 142 2.88 -0.25 10.83
C SER A 142 1.52 0.44 10.79
N ILE A 143 0.39 -0.29 10.87
CA ILE A 143 -0.94 0.31 11.06
C ILE A 143 -0.97 1.17 12.33
N ASN A 144 -0.46 0.66 13.45
CA ASN A 144 -0.41 1.43 14.70
C ASN A 144 0.47 2.68 14.58
N LEU A 145 1.58 2.62 13.84
CA LEU A 145 2.39 3.80 13.55
C LEU A 145 1.62 4.85 12.76
N ILE A 146 0.96 4.44 11.68
CA ILE A 146 0.17 5.33 10.82
C ILE A 146 -0.98 5.95 11.63
N LEU A 147 -1.78 5.15 12.34
CA LEU A 147 -2.88 5.64 13.16
C LEU A 147 -2.39 6.59 14.26
N ASN A 148 -1.30 6.28 14.94
CA ASN A 148 -0.72 7.18 15.95
C ASN A 148 -0.23 8.50 15.34
N HIS A 149 0.28 8.50 14.10
CA HIS A 149 0.63 9.72 13.39
C HIS A 149 -0.61 10.56 13.03
N LEU A 150 -1.63 9.93 12.42
CA LEU A 150 -2.88 10.57 11.98
C LEU A 150 -3.79 11.03 13.14
N LEU A 151 -3.65 10.44 14.32
CA LEU A 151 -4.34 10.91 15.53
C LEU A 151 -3.60 12.07 16.21
N LYS A 152 -2.29 12.23 15.95
CA LYS A 152 -1.49 13.38 16.43
C LYS A 152 -1.64 14.60 15.51
N VAL A 153 -1.58 14.38 14.21
CA VAL A 153 -1.89 15.37 13.17
C VAL A 153 -3.35 15.13 12.81
N PRO A 154 -4.32 15.85 13.41
CA PRO A 154 -5.73 15.44 13.51
C PRO A 154 -6.44 15.34 12.15
N ASN A 155 -6.13 14.27 11.42
CA ASN A 155 -6.70 13.89 10.14
C ASN A 155 -7.49 12.59 10.37
N HIS A 156 -8.70 12.76 10.94
CA HIS A 156 -9.53 11.63 11.35
C HIS A 156 -10.12 10.87 10.16
N VAL A 157 -10.32 11.54 9.02
CA VAL A 157 -10.70 10.92 7.75
C VAL A 157 -9.64 9.89 7.33
N ALA A 158 -8.38 10.31 7.24
CA ALA A 158 -7.28 9.41 6.91
C ALA A 158 -7.14 8.27 7.92
N ALA A 159 -7.29 8.56 9.22
CA ALA A 159 -7.20 7.55 10.27
C ALA A 159 -8.27 6.46 10.10
N VAL A 160 -9.51 6.84 9.74
CA VAL A 160 -10.58 5.88 9.46
C VAL A 160 -10.35 5.12 8.16
N LYS A 161 -9.82 5.75 7.10
CA LYS A 161 -9.41 5.04 5.87
C LYS A 161 -8.40 3.94 6.19
N VAL A 162 -7.37 4.25 6.97
CA VAL A 162 -6.36 3.27 7.42
C VAL A 162 -6.97 2.20 8.33
N ALA A 163 -7.82 2.58 9.29
CA ALA A 163 -8.53 1.63 10.15
C ALA A 163 -9.43 0.66 9.35
N SER A 164 -10.03 1.14 8.26
CA SER A 164 -10.86 0.32 7.39
C SER A 164 -10.05 -0.74 6.63
N LEU A 165 -8.74 -0.58 6.47
CA LEU A 165 -7.89 -1.60 5.85
C LEU A 165 -7.89 -2.91 6.66
N LEU A 166 -7.86 -2.83 7.99
CA LEU A 166 -7.98 -4.00 8.87
C LEU A 166 -9.34 -4.70 8.67
N MET A 167 -10.41 -3.93 8.54
CA MET A 167 -11.74 -4.46 8.23
C MET A 167 -11.78 -5.10 6.83
N LEU A 168 -11.10 -4.50 5.84
CA LEU A 168 -11.01 -5.04 4.48
C LEU A 168 -10.18 -6.32 4.39
N GLN A 169 -9.21 -6.48 5.28
CA GLN A 169 -8.38 -7.68 5.42
C GLN A 169 -9.02 -8.73 6.35
N GLU A 170 -10.19 -8.43 6.92
CA GLU A 170 -10.87 -9.24 7.93
C GLU A 170 -9.99 -9.59 9.14
N ASP A 171 -9.09 -8.67 9.51
CA ASP A 171 -8.13 -8.85 10.58
C ASP A 171 -8.54 -8.11 11.86
N LYS A 172 -8.66 -8.88 12.95
CA LYS A 172 -8.97 -8.39 14.30
C LYS A 172 -8.03 -8.95 15.36
N GLU A 173 -6.89 -9.50 14.96
CA GLU A 173 -6.00 -10.26 15.83
C GLU A 173 -5.33 -9.37 16.89
N ASN A 174 -4.98 -8.14 16.52
CA ASN A 174 -4.26 -7.22 17.40
C ASN A 174 -5.21 -6.29 18.20
N PRO A 175 -5.28 -6.42 19.54
CA PRO A 175 -6.20 -5.61 20.36
C PRO A 175 -5.89 -4.11 20.34
N LEU A 176 -4.61 -3.72 20.22
CA LEU A 176 -4.20 -2.32 20.15
C LEU A 176 -4.66 -1.67 18.83
N CYS A 177 -4.49 -2.39 17.70
CA CYS A 177 -5.04 -1.97 16.41
C CYS A 177 -6.55 -1.77 16.49
N ASN A 178 -7.27 -2.74 17.07
CA ASN A 178 -8.73 -2.69 17.20
C ASN A 178 -9.17 -1.47 18.02
N ALA A 179 -8.49 -1.19 19.14
CA ALA A 179 -8.80 -0.05 19.99
C ALA A 179 -8.52 1.29 19.28
N LEU A 180 -7.37 1.42 18.59
CA LEU A 180 -7.02 2.61 17.82
C LEU A 180 -7.97 2.83 16.63
N ALA A 181 -8.37 1.76 15.95
CA ALA A 181 -9.34 1.79 14.85
C ALA A 181 -10.71 2.32 15.32
N LEU A 182 -11.25 1.75 16.40
CA LEU A 182 -12.51 2.20 16.98
C LEU A 182 -12.45 3.65 17.45
N TYR A 183 -11.36 4.05 18.10
CA TYR A 183 -11.15 5.42 18.54
C TYR A 183 -11.08 6.40 17.35
N SER A 184 -10.44 6.01 16.24
CA SER A 184 -10.40 6.80 15.01
C SER A 184 -11.79 7.03 14.43
N CYS A 185 -12.64 5.99 14.39
CA CYS A 185 -14.04 6.12 14.00
C CYS A 185 -14.81 7.06 14.94
N GLY A 186 -14.62 6.93 16.25
CA GLY A 186 -15.23 7.80 17.25
C GLY A 186 -14.87 9.28 17.05
N LYS A 187 -13.60 9.57 16.75
CA LYS A 187 -13.13 10.93 16.48
C LYS A 187 -13.71 11.53 15.21
N LEU A 188 -13.79 10.76 14.13
CA LEU A 188 -14.47 11.21 12.91
C LEU A 188 -15.96 11.50 13.15
N LEU A 189 -16.63 10.73 14.03
CA LEU A 189 -18.03 10.97 14.40
C LEU A 189 -18.26 12.23 15.24
N GLU A 190 -17.24 12.74 15.92
CA GLU A 190 -17.31 14.05 16.60
C GLU A 190 -17.08 15.20 15.62
N GLU A 191 -16.16 15.02 14.67
CA GLU A 191 -15.80 16.02 13.67
C GLU A 191 -16.84 16.16 12.55
N GLY A 192 -17.49 15.07 12.17
CA GLY A 192 -18.38 14.99 11.02
C GLY A 192 -17.67 14.52 9.75
N PHE A 193 -18.45 14.31 8.69
CA PHE A 193 -17.97 13.68 7.44
C PHE A 193 -17.66 14.70 6.33
N ASP A 194 -17.77 16.00 6.61
CA ASP A 194 -17.71 17.06 5.59
C ASP A 194 -16.35 17.14 4.90
N LYS A 195 -15.27 16.72 5.58
CA LYS A 195 -13.90 16.70 5.05
C LYS A 195 -13.57 15.43 4.26
N TRP A 196 -14.50 14.47 4.18
CA TRP A 196 -14.27 13.24 3.42
C TRP A 196 -14.56 13.49 1.96
N GLU A 197 -13.53 13.84 1.21
CA GLU A 197 -13.62 13.96 -0.25
C GLU A 197 -13.64 12.58 -0.90
N LEU A 198 -14.61 12.38 -1.80
CA LEU A 198 -14.67 11.18 -2.64
C LEU A 198 -13.75 11.40 -3.85
N PRO A 199 -13.05 10.35 -4.32
CA PRO A 199 -12.27 10.44 -5.55
C PRO A 199 -13.16 10.93 -6.70
N PRO A 200 -12.70 11.89 -7.51
CA PRO A 200 -13.45 12.32 -8.69
C PRO A 200 -13.68 11.12 -9.61
N GLU A 201 -14.87 11.03 -10.21
CA GLU A 201 -15.10 10.04 -11.26
C GLU A 201 -14.08 10.24 -12.38
N PRO A 202 -13.47 9.18 -12.92
CA PRO A 202 -12.44 9.30 -13.93
C PRO A 202 -12.98 10.09 -15.14
N VAL A 203 -12.34 11.22 -15.44
CA VAL A 203 -12.69 12.07 -16.57
C VAL A 203 -12.29 11.32 -17.83
N VAL A 204 -13.27 10.85 -18.60
CA VAL A 204 -13.01 10.22 -19.90
C VAL A 204 -12.52 11.30 -20.87
N ASP A 205 -11.22 11.33 -21.18
CA ASP A 205 -10.66 12.27 -22.15
C ASP A 205 -11.25 11.98 -23.55
N PRO A 206 -11.95 12.94 -24.19
CA PRO A 206 -12.52 12.74 -25.52
C PRO A 206 -11.48 12.54 -26.64
N LYS A 207 -10.18 12.81 -26.38
CA LYS A 207 -9.11 12.76 -27.38
C LYS A 207 -8.27 11.48 -27.37
N GLU A 208 -8.37 10.64 -26.34
CA GLU A 208 -7.79 9.30 -26.43
C GLU A 208 -8.63 8.48 -27.42
N GLU A 209 -7.99 7.95 -28.47
CA GLU A 209 -8.57 6.88 -29.28
C GLU A 209 -8.71 5.65 -28.38
N VAL A 210 -9.79 5.61 -27.59
CA VAL A 210 -10.16 4.45 -26.80
C VAL A 210 -10.41 3.33 -27.80
N VAL A 211 -9.50 2.37 -27.89
CA VAL A 211 -9.71 1.12 -28.59
C VAL A 211 -10.87 0.42 -27.89
N LYS A 212 -12.09 0.66 -28.37
CA LYS A 212 -13.32 0.09 -27.83
C LYS A 212 -13.35 -1.40 -28.16
N ILE A 213 -12.73 -2.21 -27.32
CA ILE A 213 -12.92 -3.66 -27.32
C ILE A 213 -14.38 -3.89 -26.91
N ARG A 214 -15.18 -4.49 -27.81
CA ARG A 214 -16.55 -4.93 -27.46
C ARG A 214 -16.45 -6.11 -26.51
N VAL A 215 -16.35 -5.81 -25.22
CA VAL A 215 -16.59 -6.78 -24.16
C VAL A 215 -18.10 -6.90 -23.99
N ARG A 216 -18.65 -8.11 -23.87
CA ARG A 216 -20.04 -8.28 -23.41
C ARG A 216 -20.14 -7.58 -22.06
N TYR A 217 -21.09 -6.67 -21.92
CA TYR A 217 -21.25 -5.81 -20.74
C TYR A 217 -21.18 -6.65 -19.46
N LEU A 218 -20.04 -6.64 -18.78
CA LEU A 218 -19.90 -7.26 -17.47
C LEU A 218 -20.50 -6.25 -16.49
N ARG A 219 -21.83 -6.25 -16.34
CA ARG A 219 -22.41 -5.61 -15.15
C ARG A 219 -21.77 -6.32 -13.98
N ASN A 220 -21.13 -5.61 -13.05
CA ASN A 220 -20.94 -6.19 -11.73
C ASN A 220 -22.35 -6.42 -11.18
N PRO A 221 -22.90 -7.64 -11.21
CA PRO A 221 -24.31 -7.86 -10.88
C PRO A 221 -24.52 -7.81 -9.36
N TYR A 222 -23.43 -7.81 -8.59
CA TYR A 222 -23.41 -8.03 -7.17
C TYR A 222 -22.55 -6.95 -6.52
N PHE A 223 -23.20 -6.00 -5.85
CA PHE A 223 -22.54 -5.13 -4.89
C PHE A 223 -22.18 -5.98 -3.68
N ASP A 224 -20.89 -6.22 -3.45
CA ASP A 224 -20.43 -7.13 -2.39
C ASP A 224 -20.50 -6.53 -0.98
N ASP A 225 -20.83 -5.24 -0.89
CA ASP A 225 -20.94 -4.48 0.35
C ASP A 225 -19.65 -4.54 1.19
N HIS A 226 -18.52 -4.77 0.52
CA HIS A 226 -17.19 -4.90 1.12
C HIS A 226 -16.13 -4.09 0.39
N PHE A 227 -15.76 -4.46 -0.83
CA PHE A 227 -14.82 -3.68 -1.64
C PHE A 227 -15.52 -2.58 -2.45
N ASP A 228 -16.81 -2.75 -2.75
CA ASP A 228 -17.60 -1.76 -3.50
C ASP A 228 -18.06 -0.57 -2.64
N LEU A 229 -17.84 -0.62 -1.32
CA LEU A 229 -18.35 0.37 -0.38
C LEU A 229 -17.55 1.68 -0.45
N LYS A 230 -18.18 2.74 -0.97
CA LYS A 230 -17.55 4.07 -1.12
C LYS A 230 -18.10 5.14 -0.16
N ASP A 231 -19.28 4.94 0.40
CA ASP A 231 -19.93 5.93 1.25
C ASP A 231 -19.17 6.09 2.60
N PRO A 232 -18.73 7.30 2.98
CA PRO A 232 -17.92 7.52 4.18
C PRO A 232 -18.59 7.05 5.47
N LYS A 233 -19.90 7.30 5.60
CA LYS A 233 -20.68 6.87 6.76
C LYS A 233 -20.74 5.35 6.81
N ALA A 234 -20.99 4.72 5.67
CA ALA A 234 -21.07 3.28 5.59
C ALA A 234 -19.73 2.59 5.87
N ILE A 235 -18.61 3.09 5.35
CA ILE A 235 -17.26 2.58 5.65
C ILE A 235 -16.99 2.67 7.16
N THR A 236 -17.24 3.85 7.74
CA THR A 236 -17.04 4.08 9.19
C THR A 236 -17.93 3.15 10.01
N GLY A 237 -19.20 3.05 9.66
CA GLY A 237 -20.16 2.20 10.36
C GLY A 237 -19.82 0.73 10.28
N LYS A 238 -19.45 0.24 9.09
CA LYS A 238 -19.01 -1.14 8.88
C LYS A 238 -17.72 -1.45 9.65
N THR A 239 -16.77 -0.53 9.65
CA THR A 239 -15.51 -0.65 10.43
C THR A 239 -15.83 -0.81 11.93
N MET A 240 -16.74 0.00 12.47
CA MET A 240 -17.17 -0.13 13.87
C MET A 240 -17.84 -1.49 14.14
N VAL A 241 -18.79 -1.89 13.30
CA VAL A 241 -19.47 -3.20 13.41
C VAL A 241 -18.46 -4.35 13.41
N PHE A 242 -17.46 -4.30 12.52
CA PHE A 242 -16.46 -5.35 12.40
C PHE A 242 -15.72 -5.62 13.71
N PHE A 243 -15.28 -4.57 14.41
CA PHE A 243 -14.57 -4.71 15.68
C PHE A 243 -15.48 -4.96 16.89
N THR A 244 -16.80 -4.68 16.80
CA THR A 244 -17.71 -4.82 17.94
C THR A 244 -18.77 -5.92 17.83
N LYS A 245 -18.87 -6.61 16.70
CA LYS A 245 -19.89 -7.66 16.44
C LYS A 245 -19.96 -8.74 17.53
N ASN A 246 -18.82 -9.09 18.12
CA ASN A 246 -18.71 -10.14 19.13
C ASN A 246 -18.68 -9.61 20.58
N ARG A 247 -18.92 -8.31 20.77
CA ARG A 247 -18.83 -7.64 22.06
C ARG A 247 -20.21 -7.38 22.65
N ASP A 248 -20.37 -7.66 23.94
CA ASP A 248 -21.63 -7.44 24.68
C ASP A 248 -21.49 -6.42 25.81
N ASP A 249 -20.37 -5.72 25.88
CA ASP A 249 -20.22 -4.55 26.74
C ASP A 249 -20.97 -3.35 26.15
N THR A 250 -21.25 -2.34 26.99
CA THR A 250 -22.03 -1.18 26.51
C THR A 250 -21.33 -0.40 25.39
N LEU A 251 -20.00 -0.34 25.37
CA LEU A 251 -19.26 0.25 24.25
C LEU A 251 -19.48 -0.57 22.98
N GLY A 252 -19.30 -1.90 23.05
CA GLY A 252 -19.57 -2.82 21.96
C GLY A 252 -20.96 -2.64 21.36
N ARG A 253 -22.00 -2.68 22.20
CA ARG A 253 -23.41 -2.50 21.78
C ARG A 253 -23.68 -1.12 21.18
N SER A 254 -23.11 -0.06 21.76
CA SER A 254 -23.27 1.31 21.26
C SER A 254 -22.64 1.48 19.88
N CYS A 255 -21.41 0.99 19.70
CA CYS A 255 -20.73 1.00 18.40
C CYS A 255 -21.45 0.13 17.36
N LEU A 256 -21.96 -1.02 17.77
CA LEU A 256 -22.66 -1.95 16.89
C LEU A 256 -23.96 -1.34 16.36
N LEU A 257 -24.76 -0.72 17.24
CA LEU A 257 -26.00 -0.04 16.86
C LEU A 257 -25.72 1.13 15.91
N LEU A 258 -24.83 2.04 16.30
CA LEU A 258 -24.50 3.20 15.48
C LEU A 258 -23.91 2.78 14.14
N GLY A 259 -23.02 1.77 14.16
CA GLY A 259 -22.38 1.26 12.96
C GLY A 259 -23.37 0.65 11.96
N TYR A 260 -24.33 -0.15 12.41
CA TYR A 260 -25.38 -0.66 11.52
C TYR A 260 -26.28 0.44 10.95
N VAL A 261 -26.57 1.50 11.71
CA VAL A 261 -27.36 2.65 11.24
C VAL A 261 -26.61 3.46 10.18
N LEU A 262 -25.31 3.71 10.40
CA LEU A 262 -24.46 4.42 9.45
C LEU A 262 -24.20 3.60 8.18
N TRP A 263 -24.09 2.28 8.30
CA TRP A 263 -23.98 1.34 7.18
C TRP A 263 -25.31 1.08 6.45
N GLY A 264 -26.44 1.51 7.02
CA GLY A 264 -27.76 1.31 6.41
C GLY A 264 -28.28 -0.12 6.51
N LYS A 265 -27.84 -0.90 7.50
CA LYS A 265 -28.32 -2.26 7.81
C LYS A 265 -29.37 -2.23 8.92
N HIS A 266 -30.50 -1.58 8.66
CA HIS A 266 -31.55 -1.34 9.66
C HIS A 266 -32.15 -2.63 10.23
N LYS A 267 -32.28 -3.68 9.40
CA LYS A 267 -32.73 -5.01 9.84
C LYS A 267 -31.85 -5.59 10.95
N MET A 268 -30.53 -5.59 10.72
CA MET A 268 -29.55 -6.12 11.70
C MET A 268 -29.52 -5.27 12.96
N ALA A 269 -29.63 -3.94 12.82
CA ALA A 269 -29.77 -3.06 13.97
C ALA A 269 -31.02 -3.40 14.81
N ALA A 270 -32.19 -3.57 14.18
CA ALA A 270 -33.43 -3.92 14.88
C ALA A 270 -33.31 -5.25 15.64
N GLU A 271 -32.76 -6.28 14.98
CA GLU A 271 -32.51 -7.57 15.63
C GLU A 271 -31.58 -7.47 16.86
N CYS A 272 -30.58 -6.59 16.83
CA CYS A 272 -29.72 -6.34 17.97
C CYS A 272 -30.46 -5.62 19.10
N VAL A 273 -31.19 -4.54 18.77
CA VAL A 273 -31.98 -3.77 19.74
C VAL A 273 -33.03 -4.64 20.43
N ALA A 274 -33.71 -5.51 19.69
CA ALA A 274 -34.69 -6.45 20.23
C ALA A 274 -34.10 -7.36 21.32
N LYS A 275 -32.83 -7.77 21.19
CA LYS A 275 -32.12 -8.59 22.19
C LYS A 275 -31.76 -7.81 23.46
N TRP A 276 -31.58 -6.50 23.37
CA TRP A 276 -31.09 -5.67 24.47
C TRP A 276 -32.18 -4.98 25.29
N ARG A 277 -33.47 -5.20 24.99
CA ARG A 277 -34.60 -4.56 25.70
C ARG A 277 -34.60 -4.82 27.22
N SER A 278 -34.12 -5.98 27.64
CA SER A 278 -34.04 -6.37 29.05
C SER A 278 -32.77 -5.86 29.75
N VAL A 279 -31.79 -5.35 28.99
CA VAL A 279 -30.49 -4.92 29.51
C VAL A 279 -30.59 -3.46 29.97
N ASP A 280 -30.29 -3.23 31.25
CA ASP A 280 -30.22 -1.87 31.80
C ASP A 280 -28.91 -1.20 31.36
N GLY A 281 -28.97 0.06 30.91
CA GLY A 281 -27.80 0.76 30.37
C GLY A 281 -27.20 0.08 29.12
N ALA A 282 -28.04 -0.44 28.24
CA ALA A 282 -27.63 -1.20 27.06
C ALA A 282 -26.70 -0.42 26.13
N VAL A 283 -26.96 0.88 25.95
CA VAL A 283 -26.22 1.79 25.06
C VAL A 283 -26.00 3.17 25.72
N PHE A 284 -25.01 3.92 25.25
CA PHE A 284 -24.81 5.31 25.69
C PHE A 284 -25.91 6.24 25.18
N LYS A 285 -26.32 7.20 26.01
CA LYS A 285 -27.33 8.19 25.66
C LYS A 285 -26.92 9.07 24.47
N GLU A 286 -25.66 9.51 24.43
CA GLU A 286 -25.08 10.24 23.29
C GLU A 286 -25.30 9.51 21.96
N VAL A 287 -25.16 8.18 21.98
CA VAL A 287 -25.31 7.35 20.79
C VAL A 287 -26.77 7.24 20.36
N LEU A 288 -27.72 7.15 21.30
CA LEU A 288 -29.14 7.19 20.96
C LEU A 288 -29.52 8.49 20.27
N GLU A 289 -29.02 9.63 20.76
CA GLU A 289 -29.27 10.94 20.16
C GLU A 289 -28.71 11.01 18.73
N LYS A 290 -27.48 10.51 18.51
CA LYS A 290 -26.89 10.43 17.16
C LYS A 290 -27.67 9.49 16.22
N VAL A 291 -28.09 8.32 16.72
CA VAL A 291 -28.90 7.36 15.95
C VAL A 291 -30.24 7.98 15.58
N GLU A 292 -30.94 8.63 16.51
CA GLU A 292 -32.21 9.30 16.21
C GLU A 292 -32.03 10.44 15.20
N GLY A 293 -30.94 11.19 15.28
CA GLY A 293 -30.58 12.22 14.32
C GLY A 293 -30.38 11.64 12.92
N GLU A 294 -29.58 10.58 12.79
CA GLU A 294 -29.31 9.94 11.51
C GLU A 294 -30.57 9.28 10.92
N LEU A 295 -31.40 8.62 11.74
CA LEU A 295 -32.68 8.08 11.28
C LEU A 295 -33.61 9.18 10.77
N LYS A 296 -33.65 10.37 11.39
CA LYS A 296 -34.44 11.49 10.87
C LYS A 296 -33.96 11.94 9.49
N LEU A 297 -32.65 12.01 9.27
CA LEU A 297 -32.06 12.37 7.97
C LEU A 297 -32.33 11.32 6.88
N GLN A 298 -32.33 10.04 7.25
CA GLN A 298 -32.54 8.94 6.30
C GLN A 298 -34.01 8.71 5.93
N LYS A 299 -34.97 9.32 6.65
CA LYS A 299 -36.41 9.12 6.43
C LYS A 299 -36.86 9.37 4.98
N GLU A 300 -36.21 10.30 4.28
CA GLU A 300 -36.57 10.66 2.89
C GLU A 300 -36.00 9.69 1.85
N LYS A 301 -35.03 8.83 2.23
CA LYS A 301 -34.39 7.88 1.30
C LYS A 301 -35.27 6.67 0.99
N PHE A 302 -36.19 6.30 1.87
CA PHE A 302 -37.04 5.12 1.73
C PHE A 302 -38.44 5.52 1.25
N LYS A 303 -38.82 5.09 0.04
CA LYS A 303 -40.13 5.42 -0.55
C LYS A 303 -41.13 4.28 -0.40
N GLU A 304 -40.76 3.05 -0.76
CA GLU A 304 -41.56 1.81 -0.56
C GLU A 304 -40.61 0.59 -0.53
N GLY A 305 -40.98 -0.49 0.17
CA GLY A 305 -40.23 -1.77 0.17
C GLY A 305 -40.06 -2.42 1.55
N GLU A 306 -39.32 -3.55 1.59
CA GLU A 306 -38.94 -4.22 2.86
C GLU A 306 -38.03 -3.33 3.73
N ASP A 307 -37.15 -2.54 3.11
CA ASP A 307 -36.24 -1.64 3.81
C ASP A 307 -36.97 -0.58 4.65
N LEU A 308 -38.13 -0.09 4.18
CA LEU A 308 -38.95 0.86 4.94
C LEU A 308 -39.54 0.21 6.20
N LYS A 309 -39.98 -1.05 6.11
CA LYS A 309 -40.53 -1.80 7.26
C LYS A 309 -39.46 -2.03 8.32
N ASP A 310 -38.26 -2.43 7.90
CA ASP A 310 -37.13 -2.64 8.80
C ASP A 310 -36.66 -1.33 9.44
N PHE A 311 -36.67 -0.23 8.69
CA PHE A 311 -36.39 1.11 9.19
C PHE A 311 -37.42 1.58 10.24
N GLU A 312 -38.72 1.43 9.97
CA GLU A 312 -39.78 1.79 10.91
C GLU A 312 -39.72 0.94 12.18
N LYS A 313 -39.48 -0.36 12.04
CA LYS A 313 -39.28 -1.28 13.16
C LYS A 313 -38.13 -0.82 14.05
N LEU A 314 -36.96 -0.55 13.47
CA LEU A 314 -35.81 -0.04 14.22
C LEU A 314 -36.15 1.24 14.98
N ARG A 315 -36.84 2.18 14.32
CA ARG A 315 -37.20 3.47 14.92
C ARG A 315 -38.09 3.33 16.16
N GLU A 316 -39.02 2.37 16.16
CA GLU A 316 -39.84 2.09 17.34
C GLU A 316 -39.06 1.34 18.42
N GLU A 317 -38.19 0.40 18.02
CA GLU A 317 -37.39 -0.39 18.97
C GLU A 317 -36.35 0.45 19.71
N VAL A 318 -35.72 1.42 19.04
CA VAL A 318 -34.73 2.33 19.63
C VAL A 318 -35.32 3.15 20.79
N LYS A 319 -36.58 3.58 20.69
CA LYS A 319 -37.27 4.32 21.78
C LYS A 319 -37.44 3.50 23.05
N SER A 320 -37.44 2.17 22.92
CA SER A 320 -37.64 1.25 24.06
C SER A 320 -36.34 0.90 24.79
N LEU A 321 -35.18 1.34 24.29
CA LEU A 321 -33.88 1.05 24.90
C LEU A 321 -33.63 1.90 26.14
N LYS A 322 -33.08 1.24 27.16
CA LYS A 322 -32.53 1.93 28.34
C LYS A 322 -31.11 2.37 28.05
N SER A 323 -30.84 3.65 28.27
CA SER A 323 -29.52 4.24 28.08
C SER A 323 -28.78 4.47 29.41
N GLN A 324 -27.46 4.57 29.31
CA GLN A 324 -26.61 5.08 30.39
C GLN A 324 -25.91 6.37 29.96
N GLU A 325 -25.61 7.22 30.95
CA GLU A 325 -24.79 8.41 30.76
C GLU A 325 -23.32 8.02 30.52
N GLY A 326 -22.66 8.68 29.57
CA GLY A 326 -21.27 8.42 29.22
C GLY A 326 -20.94 8.89 27.81
N SER A 327 -19.69 9.29 27.59
CA SER A 327 -19.17 9.64 26.27
C SER A 327 -18.59 8.41 25.59
N LEU A 328 -18.98 8.20 24.32
CA LEU A 328 -18.49 7.11 23.50
C LEU A 328 -16.96 7.20 23.32
N VAL A 329 -16.49 8.39 22.97
CA VAL A 329 -15.09 8.64 22.61
C VAL A 329 -14.18 8.59 23.84
N ASP A 330 -14.66 9.04 25.01
CA ASP A 330 -13.88 8.90 26.26
C ASP A 330 -13.68 7.44 26.65
N LYS A 331 -14.68 6.58 26.43
CA LYS A 331 -14.57 5.15 26.68
C LYS A 331 -13.63 4.47 25.69
N MET A 332 -13.71 4.80 24.40
CA MET A 332 -12.73 4.35 23.40
C MET A 332 -11.30 4.79 23.77
N ALA A 333 -11.13 6.04 24.19
CA ALA A 333 -9.83 6.56 24.62
C ALA A 333 -9.28 5.83 25.86
N ALA A 334 -10.16 5.41 26.78
CA ALA A 334 -9.78 4.58 27.91
C ALA A 334 -9.35 3.17 27.48
N GLU A 335 -10.05 2.55 26.52
CA GLU A 335 -9.63 1.26 25.95
C GLU A 335 -8.29 1.32 25.25
N VAL A 336 -8.02 2.39 24.48
CA VAL A 336 -6.71 2.58 23.87
C VAL A 336 -5.63 2.65 24.96
N LYS A 337 -5.85 3.38 26.05
CA LYS A 337 -4.88 3.44 27.16
C LYS A 337 -4.62 2.07 27.79
N MET A 338 -5.67 1.29 28.06
CA MET A 338 -5.51 -0.07 28.60
C MET A 338 -4.74 -0.97 27.62
N ALA A 339 -5.09 -0.94 26.33
CA ALA A 339 -4.41 -1.74 25.32
C ALA A 339 -2.93 -1.35 25.16
N VAL A 340 -2.60 -0.06 25.31
CA VAL A 340 -1.22 0.42 25.33
C VAL A 340 -0.48 -0.11 26.57
N GLU A 341 -1.06 0.03 27.75
CA GLU A 341 -0.46 -0.48 28.99
C GLU A 341 -0.19 -1.99 28.96
N GLU A 342 -1.08 -2.77 28.33
CA GLU A 342 -0.99 -4.23 28.27
C GLU A 342 -0.09 -4.76 27.13
N HIS A 343 -0.12 -4.15 25.96
CA HIS A 343 0.47 -4.75 24.75
C HIS A 343 1.67 -3.99 24.18
N GLU A 344 1.82 -2.70 24.48
CA GLU A 344 2.81 -1.85 23.81
C GLU A 344 4.25 -2.36 24.00
N GLN A 345 4.62 -2.67 25.25
CA GLN A 345 5.98 -3.14 25.57
C GLN A 345 6.31 -4.46 24.87
N LYS A 346 5.35 -5.38 24.80
CA LYS A 346 5.52 -6.65 24.11
C LYS A 346 5.71 -6.44 22.61
N MET A 347 4.87 -5.61 21.98
CA MET A 347 4.99 -5.31 20.54
C MET A 347 6.31 -4.62 20.20
N ILE A 348 6.81 -3.72 21.05
CA ILE A 348 8.13 -3.09 20.88
C ILE A 348 9.24 -4.15 20.87
N GLN A 349 9.22 -5.08 21.83
CA GLN A 349 10.22 -6.14 21.92
C GLN A 349 10.16 -7.06 20.70
N GLU A 350 8.96 -7.50 20.32
CA GLU A 350 8.73 -8.33 19.13
C GLU A 350 9.20 -7.61 17.86
N GLN A 351 8.92 -6.31 17.71
CA GLN A 351 9.36 -5.55 16.55
C GLN A 351 10.89 -5.42 16.47
N ILE A 352 11.56 -5.18 17.60
CA ILE A 352 13.02 -5.11 17.64
C ILE A 352 13.65 -6.44 17.23
N GLU A 353 13.06 -7.57 17.62
CA GLU A 353 13.48 -8.89 17.16
C GLU A 353 13.20 -9.10 15.67
N THR A 354 12.03 -8.67 15.20
CA THR A 354 11.64 -8.72 13.78
C THR A 354 12.60 -7.95 12.89
N PHE A 355 13.09 -6.78 13.31
CA PHE A 355 14.12 -6.04 12.56
C PHE A 355 15.40 -6.86 12.33
N LYS A 356 15.82 -7.65 13.31
CA LYS A 356 17.00 -8.54 13.16
C LYS A 356 16.69 -9.69 12.20
N LYS A 357 15.51 -10.30 12.32
CA LYS A 357 15.07 -11.38 11.42
C LYS A 357 14.99 -10.90 9.97
N TRP A 358 14.51 -9.69 9.73
CA TRP A 358 14.47 -9.10 8.39
C TRP A 358 15.86 -8.93 7.78
N GLU A 359 16.86 -8.56 8.58
CA GLU A 359 18.25 -8.51 8.10
C GLU A 359 18.77 -9.90 7.74
N GLU A 360 18.50 -10.91 8.57
CA GLU A 360 18.86 -12.31 8.30
C GLU A 360 18.21 -12.84 7.00
N VAL A 361 16.90 -12.60 6.83
CA VAL A 361 16.14 -13.00 5.63
C VAL A 361 16.68 -12.31 4.39
N ARG A 362 16.94 -10.99 4.47
CA ARG A 362 17.53 -10.22 3.37
C ARG A 362 18.89 -10.78 2.96
N MET A 363 19.77 -11.05 3.93
CA MET A 363 21.09 -11.61 3.66
C MET A 363 21.01 -13.01 3.05
N ALA A 364 20.10 -13.86 3.54
CA ALA A 364 19.89 -15.19 2.99
C ALA A 364 19.41 -15.14 1.53
N GLU A 365 18.46 -14.26 1.22
CA GLU A 365 17.95 -14.09 -0.13
C GLU A 365 18.99 -13.47 -1.07
N LEU A 366 19.80 -12.53 -0.59
CA LEU A 366 20.92 -11.98 -1.36
C LEU A 366 21.96 -13.05 -1.70
N HIS A 367 22.35 -13.89 -0.73
CA HIS A 367 23.26 -15.02 -1.00
C HIS A 367 22.65 -16.00 -2.01
N ARG A 368 21.35 -16.30 -1.90
CA ARG A 368 20.64 -17.15 -2.87
C ARG A 368 20.71 -16.58 -4.29
N GLN A 369 20.60 -15.26 -4.44
CA GLN A 369 20.73 -14.59 -5.74
C GLN A 369 22.17 -14.65 -6.28
N LEU A 370 23.17 -14.43 -5.44
CA LEU A 370 24.58 -14.53 -5.83
C LEU A 370 24.94 -15.95 -6.30
N ASP A 371 24.48 -16.97 -5.57
CA ASP A 371 24.71 -18.38 -5.95
C ASP A 371 24.07 -18.72 -7.30
N GLU A 372 22.88 -18.18 -7.57
CA GLU A 372 22.20 -18.38 -8.85
C GLU A 372 22.91 -17.65 -10.01
N LEU A 373 23.43 -16.44 -9.78
CA LEU A 373 24.25 -15.72 -10.75
C LEU A 373 25.54 -16.49 -11.06
N ASP A 374 26.24 -16.98 -10.04
CA ASP A 374 27.44 -17.79 -10.19
C ASP A 374 27.18 -19.08 -10.98
N LYS A 375 26.05 -19.73 -10.71
CA LYS A 375 25.60 -20.92 -11.44
C LYS A 375 25.32 -20.59 -12.90
N GLN A 376 24.63 -19.49 -13.18
CA GLN A 376 24.35 -19.04 -14.56
C GLN A 376 25.64 -18.73 -15.32
N ALA A 377 26.58 -18.00 -14.71
CA ALA A 377 27.88 -17.70 -15.30
C ALA A 377 28.69 -18.97 -15.62
N ARG A 378 28.66 -19.97 -14.72
CA ARG A 378 29.28 -21.28 -14.97
C ARG A 378 28.63 -22.02 -16.12
N LEU A 379 27.30 -22.02 -16.20
CA LEU A 379 26.55 -22.66 -17.28
C LEU A 379 26.82 -22.00 -18.63
N GLU A 380 26.89 -20.67 -18.69
CA GLU A 380 27.27 -19.92 -19.89
C GLU A 380 28.69 -20.23 -20.34
N LYS A 381 29.64 -20.29 -19.40
CA LYS A 381 31.03 -20.69 -19.69
C LYS A 381 31.10 -22.11 -20.27
N VAL A 382 30.39 -23.06 -19.68
CA VAL A 382 30.32 -24.45 -20.19
C VAL A 382 29.66 -24.49 -21.56
N LYS A 383 28.60 -23.71 -21.80
CA LYS A 383 27.93 -23.63 -23.10
C LYS A 383 28.87 -23.08 -24.17
N LYS A 384 29.64 -22.03 -23.85
CA LYS A 384 30.66 -21.48 -24.75
C LYS A 384 31.73 -22.51 -25.08
N MET A 385 32.30 -23.17 -24.07
CA MET A 385 33.28 -24.24 -24.28
C MET A 385 32.75 -25.38 -25.14
N LYS A 386 31.48 -25.77 -24.97
CA LYS A 386 30.84 -26.80 -25.82
C LYS A 386 30.69 -26.35 -27.27
N GLU A 387 30.41 -25.07 -27.51
CA GLU A 387 30.33 -24.53 -28.86
C GLU A 387 31.72 -24.48 -29.51
N ASP A 388 32.72 -23.99 -28.78
CA ASP A 388 34.11 -23.93 -29.24
C ASP A 388 34.63 -25.34 -29.59
N MET A 389 34.41 -26.33 -28.70
CA MET A 389 34.78 -27.74 -28.96
C MET A 389 34.06 -28.32 -30.18
N LYS A 390 32.78 -28.00 -30.41
CA LYS A 390 32.07 -28.44 -31.61
C LYS A 390 32.63 -27.81 -32.89
N GLN A 391 33.07 -26.56 -32.83
CA GLN A 391 33.70 -25.90 -33.96
C GLN A 391 35.06 -26.53 -34.27
N GLU A 392 35.88 -26.77 -33.24
CA GLU A 392 37.15 -27.46 -33.38
C GLU A 392 36.96 -28.89 -33.91
N GLU A 393 36.02 -29.64 -33.37
CA GLU A 393 35.70 -31.00 -33.84
C GLU A 393 35.30 -30.99 -35.32
N ARG A 394 34.41 -30.09 -35.75
CA ARG A 394 34.02 -29.95 -37.16
C ARG A 394 35.19 -29.64 -38.08
N LEU A 395 36.14 -28.82 -37.63
CA LEU A 395 37.33 -28.49 -38.41
C LEU A 395 38.26 -29.69 -38.54
N LEU A 396 38.42 -30.46 -37.45
CA LEU A 396 39.27 -31.64 -37.43
C LEU A 396 38.67 -32.81 -38.24
N THR A 397 37.36 -33.02 -38.15
CA THR A 397 36.64 -34.10 -38.85
C THR A 397 36.12 -33.70 -40.22
N PHE A 398 36.50 -32.52 -40.72
CA PHE A 398 36.04 -31.97 -41.99
C PHE A 398 36.25 -32.95 -43.15
N PHE A 399 37.45 -33.50 -43.31
CA PHE A 399 37.78 -34.41 -44.41
C PHE A 399 37.08 -35.76 -44.30
N ASP A 400 36.72 -36.19 -43.10
CA ASP A 400 35.99 -37.45 -42.89
C ASP A 400 34.50 -37.31 -43.23
N HIS A 401 33.96 -36.08 -43.19
CA HIS A 401 32.53 -35.78 -43.40
C HIS A 401 32.28 -34.81 -44.56
N GLU A 402 33.24 -34.67 -45.47
CA GLU A 402 33.22 -33.68 -46.56
C GLU A 402 31.96 -33.83 -47.44
N GLU A 403 31.66 -35.05 -47.89
CA GLU A 403 30.48 -35.35 -48.71
C GLU A 403 29.16 -34.97 -48.01
N GLU A 404 29.04 -35.21 -46.69
CA GLU A 404 27.84 -34.84 -45.93
C GLU A 404 27.69 -33.33 -45.76
N ILE A 405 28.80 -32.61 -45.65
CA ILE A 405 28.83 -31.16 -45.53
C ILE A 405 28.43 -30.53 -46.86
N GLU A 406 28.97 -31.02 -47.98
CA GLU A 406 28.62 -30.59 -49.33
C GLU A 406 27.12 -30.79 -49.61
N LEU A 407 26.57 -31.96 -49.28
CA LEU A 407 25.16 -32.26 -49.46
C LEU A 407 24.25 -31.33 -48.65
N LYS A 408 24.65 -30.96 -47.41
CA LYS A 408 23.92 -29.97 -46.60
C LYS A 408 24.01 -28.55 -47.17
N ILE A 409 25.13 -28.19 -47.80
CA ILE A 409 25.31 -26.89 -48.45
C ILE A 409 24.41 -26.81 -49.69
N GLU A 410 24.37 -27.87 -50.51
CA GLU A 410 23.48 -27.97 -51.67
C GLU A 410 22.00 -27.86 -51.27
N ASP A 411 21.57 -28.62 -50.26
CA ASP A 411 20.20 -28.56 -49.71
C ASP A 411 19.81 -27.17 -49.21
N LYS A 412 20.78 -26.45 -48.62
CA LYS A 412 20.56 -25.08 -48.14
C LYS A 412 20.45 -24.10 -49.30
N LEU A 413 21.35 -24.18 -50.27
CA LEU A 413 21.33 -23.37 -51.49
C LEU A 413 20.03 -23.58 -52.27
N GLN A 414 19.56 -24.82 -52.37
CA GLN A 414 18.30 -25.14 -53.03
C GLN A 414 17.10 -24.50 -52.30
N ARG A 415 17.05 -24.61 -50.97
CA ARG A 415 16.01 -23.94 -50.16
C ARG A 415 16.05 -22.42 -50.28
N GLU A 416 17.25 -21.82 -50.29
CA GLU A 416 17.41 -20.37 -50.46
C GLU A 416 16.99 -19.93 -51.88
N LEU A 417 17.29 -20.72 -52.91
CA LEU A 417 16.85 -20.47 -54.28
C LEU A 417 15.32 -20.55 -54.42
N GLU A 418 14.69 -21.53 -53.75
CA GLU A 418 13.23 -21.68 -53.71
C GLU A 418 12.54 -20.51 -52.97
N MET A 419 13.17 -20.00 -51.90
CA MET A 419 12.59 -18.93 -51.07
C MET A 419 12.83 -17.52 -51.63
N TYR A 420 14.02 -17.25 -52.17
CA TYR A 420 14.46 -15.91 -52.56
C TYR A 420 14.70 -15.74 -54.07
N GLY A 421 14.60 -16.82 -54.85
CA GLY A 421 14.89 -16.82 -56.28
C GLY A 421 16.40 -16.78 -56.59
N PRO A 422 16.78 -16.81 -57.88
CA PRO A 422 18.18 -16.76 -58.28
C PRO A 422 18.83 -15.45 -57.83
N PRO A 423 20.10 -15.47 -57.40
CA PRO A 423 20.79 -14.28 -56.94
C PRO A 423 20.80 -13.21 -58.04
N SER A 424 20.26 -12.03 -57.72
CA SER A 424 20.28 -10.89 -58.63
C SER A 424 21.73 -10.50 -58.92
N LYS A 425 22.13 -10.60 -60.19
CA LYS A 425 23.40 -10.04 -60.65
C LYS A 425 23.29 -8.53 -60.53
N LYS A 426 23.82 -7.94 -59.46
CA LYS A 426 24.11 -6.50 -59.43
C LYS A 426 25.00 -6.22 -60.62
N LYS A 427 24.50 -5.47 -61.61
CA LYS A 427 25.39 -4.79 -62.55
C LYS A 427 26.26 -3.89 -61.69
N ILE A 428 27.56 -4.16 -61.70
CA ILE A 428 28.54 -3.21 -61.21
C ILE A 428 28.41 -2.04 -62.19
N ASP A 429 27.87 -0.91 -61.74
CA ASP A 429 28.07 0.33 -62.47
C ASP A 429 29.57 0.61 -62.40
N GLU A 430 30.28 0.35 -63.50
CA GLU A 430 31.64 0.81 -63.72
C GLU A 430 31.59 2.34 -63.88
N ASP A 431 31.43 3.05 -62.76
CA ASP A 431 31.69 4.48 -62.71
C ASP A 431 33.19 4.64 -62.44
N ASP A 432 33.99 4.65 -63.51
CA ASP A 432 35.47 4.70 -63.54
C ASP A 432 36.10 5.89 -62.79
N ASN A 433 35.31 6.73 -62.13
CA ASN A 433 35.75 7.95 -61.45
C ASN A 433 35.49 8.01 -59.94
N TYR A 434 35.04 6.93 -59.29
CA TYR A 434 34.90 6.95 -57.85
C TYR A 434 36.26 6.74 -57.15
N VAL A 435 36.89 7.84 -56.70
CA VAL A 435 38.03 7.80 -55.79
C VAL A 435 37.52 7.93 -54.35
N PRO A 436 37.64 6.89 -53.50
CA PRO A 436 37.24 6.97 -52.10
C PRO A 436 38.08 8.03 -51.36
N PRO A 437 37.47 8.93 -50.56
CA PRO A 437 38.22 9.95 -49.84
C PRO A 437 39.13 9.34 -48.77
N GLU A 438 40.41 9.70 -48.80
CA GLU A 438 41.41 9.25 -47.83
C GLU A 438 41.06 9.74 -46.41
N ILE A 439 40.73 8.78 -45.53
CA ILE A 439 40.58 9.03 -44.10
C ILE A 439 41.98 9.29 -43.52
N LYS A 440 42.36 10.55 -43.37
CA LYS A 440 43.57 10.91 -42.62
C LYS A 440 43.38 10.50 -41.17
N SER A 441 44.02 9.40 -40.77
CA SER A 441 44.14 9.00 -39.38
C SER A 441 44.80 10.16 -38.62
N ARG A 442 44.06 10.76 -37.69
CA ARG A 442 44.57 11.82 -36.83
C ARG A 442 45.49 11.16 -35.81
N ALA A 443 46.74 10.90 -36.21
CA ALA A 443 47.78 10.44 -35.32
C ALA A 443 47.96 11.51 -34.24
N ALA A 444 47.57 11.16 -33.01
CA ALA A 444 47.82 11.93 -31.81
C ALA A 444 49.33 12.20 -31.68
N ARG A 445 49.75 13.45 -31.96
CA ARG A 445 51.08 13.91 -31.60
C ARG A 445 51.13 14.09 -30.08
N ARG A 446 51.67 13.06 -29.42
CA ARG A 446 52.27 13.16 -28.09
C ARG A 446 53.46 14.12 -28.14
N GLY A 447 53.39 15.17 -27.31
CA GLY A 447 54.48 15.77 -26.52
C GLY A 447 55.71 16.38 -27.22
N ARG A 448 55.91 17.68 -27.03
CA ARG A 448 56.88 18.23 -26.08
C ARG A 448 56.54 19.68 -25.74
#